data_AF-A0A1T4L7J3-F1
#
_entry.id   AF-A0A1T4L7J3-F1
#
_cell.length_a   1.000
_cell.length_b   1.000
_cell.length_c   1.000
_cell.angle_alpha   90.00
_cell.angle_beta   90.00
_cell.angle_gamma   90.00
#
_symmetry.space_group_name_H-M   'P 1'
#
loop_
_entity.id
_entity.type
_entity.pdbx_description
1 polymer ?
#
loop_
_entity_poly.entity_id
_entity_poly.type
_entity_poly.pdbx_seq_one_letter_code
_entity_poly.pdbx_strand_id
1 'polypeptide(L)' 'MKAVCVCGCCGRTIDKEFLYCPWCGQEKMHDKKDSFEAIFKNLEEKQAEDRARRVVALEQKLDALDRDLSILALSVEMAK' A
#
# COMPACT_ATOMS: atom_id res chain seq x y z
N MET A 1 21.73 6.60 -21.10
CA MET A 1 20.62 6.26 -20.16
C MET A 1 21.22 5.53 -18.98
N LYS A 2 21.03 6.01 -17.74
CA LYS A 2 21.51 5.31 -16.54
C LYS A 2 20.67 4.04 -16.33
N ALA A 3 21.32 2.92 -16.04
CA ALA A 3 20.64 1.66 -15.84
C ALA A 3 19.97 1.64 -14.46
N VAL A 4 18.66 1.48 -14.40
CA VAL A 4 17.88 1.47 -13.17
C VAL A 4 17.32 0.08 -12.86
N CYS A 5 17.04 -0.20 -11.60
CA CYS A 5 16.33 -1.40 -11.15
C CYS A 5 15.26 -1.06 -10.11
N VAL A 6 14.28 -1.94 -9.92
CA VAL A 6 13.23 -1.77 -8.91
C VAL A 6 13.67 -2.46 -7.61
N CYS A 7 13.55 -1.76 -6.48
CA CYS A 7 13.82 -2.33 -5.17
C CYS A 7 12.77 -3.40 -4.82
N GLY A 8 13.21 -4.62 -4.51
CA GLY A 8 12.32 -5.73 -4.12
C GLY A 8 11.59 -5.53 -2.79
N CYS A 9 12.03 -4.61 -1.93
CA CYS A 9 11.39 -4.39 -0.63
C CYS A 9 10.31 -3.30 -0.65
N CYS A 10 10.56 -2.17 -1.34
CA CYS A 10 9.66 -1.01 -1.36
C CYS A 10 9.12 -0.64 -2.74
N GLY A 11 9.49 -1.37 -3.80
CA GLY A 11 8.96 -1.18 -5.16
C GLY A 11 9.41 0.10 -5.87
N ARG A 12 10.31 0.89 -5.28
CA ARG A 12 10.80 2.14 -5.90
C ARG A 12 11.93 1.84 -6.88
N THR A 13 12.01 2.65 -7.94
CA THR A 13 13.11 2.58 -8.92
C THR A 13 14.36 3.24 -8.33
N ILE A 14 15.49 2.55 -8.40
CA ILE A 14 16.79 2.97 -7.88
C ILE A 14 17.88 2.78 -8.94
N ASP A 15 18.96 3.54 -8.84
CA ASP A 15 20.13 3.36 -9.70
C ASP A 15 20.78 1.98 -9.43
N LYS A 16 21.23 1.29 -10.47
CA LYS A 16 21.90 0.00 -10.32
C LYS A 16 23.24 0.12 -9.57
N GLU A 17 23.83 1.30 -9.47
CA GLU A 17 25.08 1.51 -8.72
C GLU A 17 24.89 1.41 -7.20
N PHE A 18 23.66 1.54 -6.70
CA PHE A 18 23.40 1.46 -5.26
C PHE A 18 23.46 0.02 -4.74
N LEU A 19 24.23 -0.21 -3.68
CA LEU A 19 24.25 -1.46 -2.90
C LEU A 19 23.02 -1.60 -1.99
N TYR A 20 22.41 -0.49 -1.59
CA TYR A 20 21.22 -0.44 -0.73
C TYR A 20 20.17 0.49 -1.33
N CYS A 21 18.89 0.18 -1.13
CA CYS A 21 17.81 1.08 -1.51
C CYS A 21 17.88 2.36 -0.65
N PRO A 22 18.05 3.54 -1.25
CA PRO A 22 18.14 4.80 -0.50
C PRO A 22 16.81 5.20 0.17
N TRP A 23 15.72 4.49 -0.10
CA TRP A 23 14.39 4.79 0.44
C TRP A 23 14.00 3.92 1.63
N CYS A 24 14.36 2.64 1.61
CA CYS A 24 13.98 1.70 2.67
C CYS A 24 15.16 1.02 3.35
N GLY A 25 16.39 1.28 2.90
CA GLY A 25 17.62 0.70 3.45
C GLY A 25 17.89 -0.75 3.06
N GLN A 26 17.00 -1.41 2.31
CA GLN A 26 17.17 -2.82 1.93
C GLN A 26 18.39 -3.00 1.01
N GLU A 27 19.23 -3.99 1.31
CA GLU A 27 20.33 -4.40 0.44
C GLU A 27 19.83 -4.92 -0.92
N LYS A 28 20.57 -4.59 -1.97
CA LYS A 28 20.30 -5.03 -3.33
C LYS A 28 20.67 -6.51 -3.47
N MET A 29 19.69 -7.36 -3.75
CA MET A 29 19.94 -8.79 -3.93
C MET A 29 20.73 -9.06 -5.21
N HIS A 30 21.79 -9.88 -5.11
CA HIS A 30 22.60 -10.35 -6.24
C HIS A 30 21.97 -11.57 -6.91
N ASP A 31 22.14 -11.67 -8.24
CA ASP A 31 21.57 -12.66 -9.18
C ASP A 31 21.54 -14.12 -8.67
N LYS A 32 20.45 -14.51 -8.01
CA LYS A 32 20.00 -15.91 -7.94
C LYS A 32 18.53 -15.96 -8.31
N LYS A 33 18.17 -16.77 -9.31
CA LYS A 33 16.78 -16.91 -9.80
C LYS A 33 15.79 -17.29 -8.68
N ASP A 34 16.24 -18.04 -7.67
CA ASP A 34 15.46 -18.41 -6.48
C ASP A 34 15.09 -17.22 -5.58
N SER A 35 15.76 -16.07 -5.76
CA SER A 35 15.56 -14.85 -4.98
C SER A 35 14.31 -14.08 -5.41
N PHE A 36 13.90 -14.18 -6.68
CA PHE A 36 12.77 -13.40 -7.19
C PHE A 36 11.43 -13.89 -6.65
N GLU A 37 11.25 -15.20 -6.50
CA GLU A 37 9.99 -15.77 -6.03
C GLU A 37 9.68 -15.38 -4.58
N ALA A 38 10.71 -15.37 -3.71
CA ALA A 38 10.59 -14.85 -2.36
C ALA A 38 10.28 -13.34 -2.34
N ILE A 39 10.84 -12.55 -3.27
CA ILE A 39 10.54 -11.12 -3.40
C ILE A 39 9.09 -10.91 -3.86
N PHE A 40 8.62 -11.64 -4.87
CA PHE A 40 7.25 -11.55 -5.37
C PHE A 40 6.24 -11.94 -4.29
N LYS A 41 6.50 -13.01 -3.55
CA LYS A 41 5.64 -13.42 -2.43
C LYS A 41 5.53 -12.34 -1.35
N ASN A 42 6.65 -11.75 -0.93
CA ASN A 42 6.64 -10.64 0.04
C ASN A 42 5.90 -9.40 -0.51
N LEU A 43 6.02 -9.11 -1.80
CA LEU A 43 5.29 -8.02 -2.45
C LEU A 43 3.78 -8.28 -2.49
N GLU A 44 3.37 -9.51 -2.81
CA GLU A 44 1.97 -9.94 -2.80
C GLU A 44 1.36 -9.84 -1.40
N GLU A 45 2.08 -10.30 -0.38
CA GLU A 45 1.67 -10.20 1.02
C GLU A 45 1.47 -8.73 1.44
N LYS A 46 2.45 -7.86 1.16
CA LYS A 46 2.31 -6.42 1.43
C LYS A 46 1.14 -5.78 0.68
N GLN A 47 0.94 -6.15 -0.59
CA GLN A 47 -0.21 -5.66 -1.35
C GLN A 47 -1.54 -6.14 -0.77
N ALA A 48 -1.60 -7.38 -0.30
CA ALA A 48 -2.80 -7.93 0.33
C ALA A 48 -3.12 -7.19 1.65
N GLU A 49 -2.10 -6.94 2.48
CA GLU A 49 -2.24 -6.14 3.70
C GLU A 49 -2.72 -4.71 3.42
N ASP A 50 -2.13 -4.04 2.42
CA ASP A 50 -2.55 -2.69 2.02
C ASP A 50 -3.99 -2.65 1.51
N ARG A 51 -4.40 -3.65 0.72
CA ARG A 51 -5.78 -3.78 0.26
C ARG A 51 -6.73 -4.00 1.43
N ALA A 52 -6.38 -4.88 2.37
CA ALA A 52 -7.18 -5.15 3.57
C ALA A 52 -7.35 -3.87 4.42
N ARG A 53 -6.24 -3.15 4.67
CA ARG A 53 -6.29 -1.86 5.39
C ARG A 53 -7.18 -0.84 4.68
N ARG A 54 -7.12 -0.78 3.35
CA ARG A 54 -7.94 0.14 2.56
C ARG A 54 -9.42 -0.22 2.63
N VAL A 55 -9.77 -1.49 2.63
CA VAL A 55 -11.16 -1.95 2.80
C VAL A 55 -11.70 -1.51 4.15
N VAL A 56 -10.98 -1.78 5.24
CA VAL A 56 -11.38 -1.37 6.60
C VAL A 56 -11.55 0.15 6.70
N ALA A 57 -10.65 0.93 6.09
CA ALA A 57 -10.76 2.39 6.10
C ALA A 57 -11.97 2.90 5.29
N LEU A 58 -12.38 2.18 4.23
CA LEU A 58 -13.58 2.51 3.46
C LEU A 58 -14.85 2.15 4.23
N GLU A 59 -14.87 1.01 4.92
CA GLU A 59 -15.99 0.61 5.80
C GLU A 59 -16.24 1.67 6.87
N GLN A 60 -15.20 2.11 7.57
CA GLN A 60 -15.32 3.16 8.59
C GLN A 60 -15.86 4.49 8.04
N LYS A 61 -15.48 4.84 6.81
CA LYS A 61 -16.01 6.04 6.13
C LYS A 61 -17.47 5.88 5.77
N LEU A 62 -17.88 4.70 5.34
CA LEU A 62 -19.27 4.40 5.02
C LEU A 62 -20.14 4.51 6.28
N ASP A 63 -19.69 3.93 7.41
CA ASP A 63 -20.38 4.02 8.70
C ASP A 63 -20.47 5.46 9.24
N ALA A 64 -19.47 6.30 8.95
CA ALA A 64 -19.53 7.72 9.29
C ALA A 64 -20.58 8.46 8.46
N LEU A 65 -20.58 8.25 7.14
CA LEU A 65 -21.56 8.85 6.24
C LEU A 65 -22.99 8.42 6.55
N ASP A 66 -23.20 7.15 6.90
CA ASP A 66 -24.52 6.63 7.26
C ASP A 66 -25.08 7.28 8.54
N ARG A 67 -24.21 7.50 9.53
CA ARG A 67 -24.56 8.25 10.75
C ARG A 67 -24.88 9.71 10.44
N ASP A 68 -24.09 10.37 9.62
CA ASP A 68 -24.33 11.76 9.23
C ASP A 68 -25.68 11.90 8.50
N LEU A 69 -25.99 10.97 7.58
CA LEU A 69 -27.28 10.92 6.90
C LEU A 69 -28.44 10.71 7.87
N SER A 70 -28.29 9.82 8.85
CA SER A 70 -29.31 9.58 9.88
C SER A 70 -29.57 10.84 10.72
N ILE A 71 -28.52 11.56 11.10
CA ILE A 71 -28.63 12.82 11.85
C ILE A 71 -29.36 13.88 11.02
N LEU A 72 -29.01 14.02 9.74
CA LEU A 72 -29.65 14.97 8.83
C LEU A 72 -31.13 14.65 8.63
N ALA A 73 -31.47 13.37 8.45
CA ALA A 73 -32.86 12.92 8.31
C ALA A 73 -33.70 13.30 9.53
N LEU A 74 -33.21 13.00 10.75
CA LEU A 74 -33.86 13.37 12.00
C LEU A 74 -34.03 14.89 12.14
N SER A 75 -32.99 15.65 11.76
CA SER A 75 -33.03 17.13 11.81
C SER A 75 -34.12 17.70 10.90
N VAL A 76 -34.34 17.10 9.73
CA VAL A 76 -35.41 17.50 8.80
C VAL A 76 -36.78 17.13 9.34
N GLU A 77 -36.92 15.95 9.97
CA GLU A 77 -38.18 15.52 10.58
C GLU A 77 -38.59 16.43 11.75
N MET A 78 -37.64 16.87 12.58
CA MET A 78 -37.90 17.77 13.71
C MET A 78 -38.21 19.22 13.29
N ALA A 79 -37.90 19.61 12.05
CA ALA A 79 -38.16 20.94 11.51
C ALA A 79 -39.55 21.07 10.83
N LYS A 80 -40.33 19.98 10.78
CA LYS A 80 -41.74 19.96 10.37
C LYS A 80 -42.67 20.13 11.57
#